data_AF-A0A972WXS4-F1
#
_entry.id   AF-A0A972WXS4-F1
#
_cell.length_a   1.000
_cell.length_b   1.000
_cell.length_c   1.000
_cell.angle_alpha   90.00
_cell.angle_beta   90.00
_cell.angle_gamma   90.00
#
_symmetry.space_group_name_H-M   'P 1'
#
loop_
_entity.id
_entity.type
_entity.pdbx_description
1 polymer ?
#
loop_
_entity_poly.entity_id
_entity_poly.type
_entity_poly.pdbx_seq_one_letter_code
_entity_poly.pdbx_strand_id
1 'polypeptide(L)'
;LEHALKAAIDTTKANGRIAVLAYHSGENRIVKQVFRSAENDTDEPKVGSPYVHESQLGVRRVRRVRMAQYPSQQEQTQNRRAKSARLRIVEKTLAGVRS
;
A
#
# COMPACT_ATOMS: atom_id res chain seq x y z
N LEU A 1 3.48 -7.71 11.54
CA LEU A 1 3.50 -6.59 10.57
C LEU A 1 2.33 -6.64 9.59
N GLU A 2 2.15 -7.73 8.84
CA GLU A 2 1.07 -7.83 7.82
C GLU A 2 -0.32 -7.50 8.36
N HIS A 3 -0.74 -8.11 9.47
CA HIS A 3 -2.07 -7.86 10.06
C HIS A 3 -2.25 -6.41 10.50
N ALA A 4 -1.22 -5.80 11.08
CA ALA A 4 -1.24 -4.40 11.46
C ALA A 4 -1.37 -3.46 10.24
N LEU A 5 -0.73 -3.79 9.11
CA LEU A 5 -0.87 -3.02 7.88
C LEU A 5 -2.27 -3.13 7.28
N LYS A 6 -2.86 -4.33 7.29
CA LYS A 6 -4.24 -4.55 6.83
C LYS A 6 -5.22 -3.75 7.70
N ALA A 7 -5.14 -3.90 9.02
CA ALA A 7 -5.95 -3.14 9.95
C ALA A 7 -5.78 -1.62 9.77
N ALA A 8 -4.55 -1.12 9.61
CA ALA A 8 -4.30 0.30 9.34
C ALA A 8 -4.96 0.78 8.04
N ILE A 9 -4.93 -0.03 6.97
CA ILE A 9 -5.63 0.27 5.72
C ILE A 9 -7.14 0.32 5.95
N ASP A 10 -7.69 -0.58 6.74
CA ASP A 10 -9.13 -0.68 6.96
C ASP A 10 -9.66 0.46 7.85
N THR A 11 -8.88 0.91 8.84
CA THR A 11 -9.28 2.00 9.76
C THR A 11 -8.96 3.41 9.25
N THR A 12 -8.09 3.54 8.24
CA THR A 12 -7.73 4.86 7.71
C THR A 12 -8.90 5.44 6.92
N LYS A 13 -9.30 6.68 7.26
CA LYS A 13 -10.34 7.43 6.55
C LYS A 13 -9.94 7.65 5.08
N ALA A 14 -10.93 7.81 4.21
CA ALA A 14 -10.70 8.16 2.81
C ALA A 14 -9.82 9.42 2.68
N ASN A 15 -8.94 9.43 1.68
CA ASN A 15 -7.88 10.42 1.47
C ASN A 15 -6.81 10.49 2.59
N GLY A 16 -6.93 9.67 3.64
CA GLY A 16 -5.89 9.51 4.66
C GLY A 16 -4.67 8.78 4.12
N ARG A 17 -3.50 9.04 4.69
CA ARG A 17 -2.22 8.44 4.25
C ARG A 17 -1.65 7.49 5.27
N ILE A 18 -1.03 6.43 4.76
CA ILE A 18 -0.32 5.43 5.53
C ILE A 18 1.13 5.48 5.08
N ALA A 19 2.03 5.86 5.98
CA ALA A 19 3.46 5.89 5.76
C ALA A 19 4.11 4.78 6.59
N VAL A 20 4.96 3.98 5.94
CA VAL A 20 5.69 2.90 6.61
C VAL A 20 7.18 3.05 6.31
N LEU A 21 7.98 3.04 7.37
CA LEU A 21 9.43 3.01 7.32
C LEU A 21 9.90 1.59 7.69
N ALA A 22 10.53 0.90 6.73
CA ALA A 22 11.04 -0.45 6.92
C ALA A 22 12.57 -0.44 6.91
N TYR A 23 13.21 -1.07 7.90
CA TYR A 23 14.67 -1.12 8.02
C TYR A 23 15.25 -2.45 7.55
N HIS A 24 14.43 -3.51 7.54
CA HIS A 24 14.83 -4.84 7.12
C HIS A 24 14.20 -5.24 5.78
N SER A 25 14.89 -6.10 5.03
CA SER A 25 14.43 -6.58 3.73
C SER A 25 13.09 -7.33 3.82
N GLY A 26 12.91 -8.14 4.88
CA GLY A 26 11.68 -8.88 5.16
C GLY A 26 10.47 -7.96 5.37
N GLU A 27 10.64 -6.91 6.18
CA GLU A 27 9.60 -5.90 6.42
C GLU A 27 9.19 -5.20 5.11
N ASN A 28 10.18 -4.72 4.35
CA ASN A 28 9.92 -4.05 3.08
C ASN A 28 9.22 -4.97 2.06
N ARG A 29 9.52 -6.27 2.05
CA ARG A 29 8.82 -7.26 1.23
C ARG A 29 7.34 -7.36 1.64
N ILE A 30 7.06 -7.48 2.94
CA ILE A 30 5.70 -7.54 3.47
C ILE A 30 4.93 -6.27 3.11
N VAL A 31 5.50 -5.08 3.36
CA VAL A 31 4.86 -3.79 3.05
C VAL A 31 4.55 -3.69 1.56
N LYS A 32 5.51 -4.04 0.69
CA LYS A 32 5.32 -4.03 -0.76
C LYS A 32 4.19 -4.96 -1.19
N GLN A 33 4.11 -6.16 -0.62
CA GLN A 33 3.08 -7.14 -0.95
C GLN A 33 1.70 -6.65 -0.50
N VAL A 34 1.54 -6.23 0.76
CA VAL A 34 0.26 -5.75 1.29
C VAL A 34 -0.24 -4.53 0.52
N PHE A 35 0.62 -3.54 0.27
CA PHE A 35 0.23 -2.36 -0.50
C PHE A 35 -0.13 -2.71 -1.94
N ARG A 36 0.59 -3.63 -2.59
CA ARG A 36 0.25 -4.08 -3.94
C ARG A 36 -1.10 -4.82 -3.97
N SER A 37 -1.36 -5.69 -3.00
CA SER A 37 -2.66 -6.37 -2.90
C SER A 37 -3.80 -5.37 -2.70
N ALA A 38 -3.66 -4.42 -1.78
CA ALA A 38 -4.67 -3.40 -1.53
C ALA A 38 -4.89 -2.40 -2.70
N GLU A 39 -3.89 -2.23 -3.56
CA GLU A 39 -4.02 -1.46 -4.80
C GLU A 39 -4.77 -2.20 -5.90
N ASN A 40 -4.59 -3.51 -5.99
CA ASN A 40 -5.11 -4.34 -7.06
C ASN A 40 -6.25 -5.22 -6.55
N ASP A 41 -6.97 -4.78 -5.50
CA ASP A 41 -7.88 -5.64 -4.76
C ASP A 41 -8.99 -6.15 -5.68
N THR A 42 -8.76 -7.35 -6.23
CA THR A 42 -9.62 -8.08 -7.16
C THR A 42 -10.22 -9.24 -6.39
N ASP A 43 -10.74 -8.98 -5.19
CA ASP A 43 -11.49 -9.98 -4.39
C ASP A 43 -12.92 -10.18 -4.94
N GLU A 44 -13.13 -9.90 -6.23
CA GLU A 44 -14.24 -10.50 -6.96
C GLU A 44 -13.71 -11.75 -7.69
N PRO A 45 -14.37 -12.91 -7.52
CA PRO A 45 -14.05 -14.05 -8.37
C PRO A 45 -14.22 -13.58 -9.82
N LYS A 46 -13.15 -13.70 -10.62
CA LYS A 46 -13.26 -13.69 -12.07
C LYS A 46 -14.03 -14.96 -12.47
N VAL A 47 -15.34 -14.95 -12.20
CA VAL A 47 -16.25 -15.95 -12.75
C VAL A 47 -16.04 -15.84 -14.26
N GLY A 48 -15.68 -16.95 -14.90
CA GLY A 48 -15.44 -17.05 -16.34
C GLY A 48 -16.72 -16.88 -17.16
N SER A 49 -17.47 -15.81 -16.88
CA SER A 49 -18.60 -15.36 -17.66
C SER A 49 -18.04 -14.56 -18.84
N PRO A 50 -18.45 -14.85 -20.09
CA PRO A 50 -18.12 -14.01 -21.25
C PRO A 50 -18.74 -12.60 -21.13
N TYR A 51 -19.62 -12.37 -20.15
CA TYR A 51 -20.13 -11.06 -19.77
C TYR A 51 -19.43 -10.58 -18.50
N VAL A 52 -18.25 -9.97 -18.65
CA VAL A 52 -17.64 -9.18 -17.58
C VAL A 52 -18.35 -7.83 -17.57
N HIS A 53 -19.20 -7.58 -16.58
CA HIS A 53 -19.72 -6.24 -16.34
C HIS A 53 -18.57 -5.34 -15.86
N GLU A 54 -18.43 -4.13 -16.41
CA GLU A 54 -17.39 -3.15 -16.00
C GLU A 54 -17.44 -2.81 -14.49
N SER A 55 -18.56 -3.09 -13.82
CA SER A 55 -18.71 -2.96 -12.37
C SER A 55 -17.94 -4.00 -11.55
N GLN A 56 -17.29 -4.99 -12.19
CA GLN A 56 -16.48 -6.04 -11.55
C GLN A 56 -14.99 -5.68 -11.39
N LEU A 57 -14.61 -4.44 -11.73
CA LEU A 57 -13.28 -3.94 -11.46
C LEU A 57 -13.13 -3.72 -9.95
N GLY A 58 -12.45 -4.67 -9.32
CA GLY A 58 -12.23 -4.70 -7.88
C GLY A 58 -11.83 -3.33 -7.29
N VAL A 59 -12.45 -3.00 -6.17
CA VAL A 59 -12.37 -1.65 -5.62
C VAL A 59 -10.97 -1.40 -5.05
N ARG A 60 -10.17 -0.62 -5.78
CA ARG A 60 -8.86 -0.17 -5.33
C ARG A 60 -8.99 0.49 -3.95
N ARG A 61 -8.50 -0.15 -2.88
CA ARG A 61 -8.60 0.35 -1.48
C ARG A 61 -7.58 1.45 -1.17
N VAL A 62 -6.43 1.40 -1.84
CA VAL A 62 -5.37 2.41 -1.68
C VAL A 62 -4.74 2.77 -3.01
N ARG A 63 -4.15 3.96 -3.08
CA ARG A 63 -3.29 4.39 -4.19
C ARG A 63 -1.88 4.70 -3.69
N ARG A 64 -0.84 4.20 -4.37
CA ARG A 64 0.52 4.68 -4.15
C ARG A 64 0.60 6.18 -4.38
N VAL A 65 1.09 6.88 -3.36
CA VAL A 65 1.40 8.31 -3.47
C VAL A 65 2.72 8.46 -4.24
N ARG A 66 3.71 7.61 -3.94
CA ARG A 66 5.06 7.64 -4.54
C ARG A 66 5.72 6.27 -4.59
N MET A 67 6.79 6.17 -5.39
CA MET A 67 7.75 5.07 -5.31
C MET A 67 8.44 5.05 -3.94
N ALA A 68 9.05 3.91 -3.59
CA ALA A 68 9.78 3.79 -2.34
C ALA A 68 10.90 4.85 -2.28
N GLN A 69 10.99 5.58 -1.17
CA GLN A 69 12.03 6.57 -0.94
C GLN A 69 13.16 5.98 -0.10
N TYR A 70 14.37 6.40 -0.44
CA TYR A 70 15.61 5.99 0.20
C TYR A 70 16.23 7.19 0.94
N PRO A 71 16.98 6.96 2.02
CA PRO A 71 17.68 8.02 2.74
C PRO A 71 18.68 8.74 1.84
N SER A 72 18.81 10.05 2.04
CA SER A 72 19.83 10.84 1.32
C SER A 72 21.26 10.50 1.79
N GLN A 73 22.28 10.88 1.02
CA GLN A 73 23.69 10.67 1.42
C GLN A 73 24.03 11.42 2.72
N GLN A 74 23.50 12.65 2.87
CA GLN A 74 23.67 13.44 4.08
C GLN A 74 23.04 12.73 5.29
N GLU A 75 21.83 12.21 5.13
CA GLU A 75 21.12 11.47 6.19
C GLU A 75 21.84 10.18 6.56
N GLN A 76 22.39 9.44 5.59
CA GLN A 76 23.20 8.25 5.85
C GLN A 76 24.50 8.57 6.59
N THR A 77 25.08 9.74 6.35
CA THR A 77 26.31 10.21 7.02
C THR A 77 26.02 10.56 8.48
N GLN A 78 24.94 11.31 8.71
CA GLN A 78 24.51 11.71 10.06
C GLN A 78 23.93 10.55 10.87
N ASN A 79 23.28 9.60 10.21
CA ASN A 79 22.69 8.43 10.83
C ASN A 79 22.96 7.17 9.99
N ARG A 80 24.02 6.43 10.34
CA ARG A 80 24.36 5.17 9.67
C ARG A 80 23.23 4.13 9.67
N ARG A 81 22.33 4.15 10.67
CA ARG A 81 21.18 3.23 10.72
C ARG A 81 20.12 3.56 9.65
N ALA A 82 20.09 4.79 9.13
CA ALA A 82 19.17 5.19 8.08
C ALA A 82 19.44 4.47 6.76
N LYS A 83 20.67 4.01 6.50
CA LYS A 83 21.09 3.35 5.24
C LYS A 83 20.16 2.25 4.75
N SER A 84 19.56 1.48 5.65
CA SER A 84 18.65 0.38 5.28
C SER A 84 17.17 0.77 5.25
N ALA A 85 16.84 1.99 5.65
CA ALA A 85 15.48 2.50 5.73
C ALA A 85 14.87 2.65 4.32
N ARG A 86 13.62 2.23 4.21
CA ARG A 86 12.81 2.35 3.00
C ARG A 86 11.45 2.90 3.38
N LEU A 87 11.12 4.09 2.88
CA LEU A 87 9.84 4.74 3.11
C LEU A 87 8.87 4.39 1.98
N ARG A 88 7.66 3.95 2.34
CA ARG A 88 6.56 3.70 1.40
C ARG A 88 5.31 4.42 1.88
N ILE A 89 4.62 5.09 0.96
CA ILE A 89 3.42 5.88 1.27
C ILE A 89 2.30 5.50 0.31
N VAL A 90 1.15 5.14 0.89
CA VAL A 90 -0.11 4.95 0.17
C VAL A 90 -1.18 5.87 0.76
N GLU A 91 -2.19 6.17 -0.03
CA GLU A 91 -3.35 6.96 0.37
C GLU A 91 -4.62 6.12 0.20
N LYS A 92 -5.49 6.13 1.21
CA LYS A 92 -6.79 5.47 1.16
C LYS A 92 -7.65 6.14 0.10
N THR A 93 -8.20 5.35 -0.81
CA THR A 93 -9.12 5.86 -1.82
C THR A 93 -10.52 6.08 -1.24
N LEU A 94 -11.37 6.81 -1.95
CA LEU A 94 -12.78 7.00 -1.63
C LEU A 94 -13.64 5.75 -1.87
N ALA A 95 -13.02 4.57 -1.93
CA ALA A 95 -13.63 3.26 -2.09
C ALA A 95 -14.70 2.99 -1.01
N GLY A 96 -15.90 3.53 -1.24
CA GLY A 96 -16.95 3.63 -0.23
C GLY A 96 -18.00 4.72 -0.47
N VAL A 97 -18.15 5.29 -1.68
CA VAL A 97 -19.40 5.98 -2.04
C VAL A 97 -20.00 5.26 -3.24
N ARG A 98 -20.84 4.26 -2.93
CA ARG A 98 -21.90 3.85 -3.85
C ARG A 98 -22.82 5.06 -3.98
N SER A 99 -22.82 5.70 -5.16
CA SER A 99 -23.97 6.48 -5.61
C SER A 99 -24.97 5.52 -6.23
#